data_AF-A0A417R041-F1
#
_entry.id   AF-A0A417R041-F1
#
_cell.length_a   1.000
_cell.length_b   1.000
_cell.length_c   1.000
_cell.angle_alpha   90.00
_cell.angle_beta   90.00
_cell.angle_gamma   90.00
#
_symmetry.space_group_name_H-M   'P 1'
#
loop_
_entity.id
_entity.type
_entity.pdbx_description
1 polymer ?
#
loop_
_entity_poly.entity_id
_entity_poly.type
_entity_poly.pdbx_seq_one_letter_code
_entity_poly.pdbx_strand_id
1 'polypeptide(L)'
;MNTETKGKPIGKILLIFFLVLAFTGIGILLQVFVRQSTDLTAKKDSESEIQKQIENKNKEIAGLEKEKEKLNSKLQEQQKKAAEEEQQKAQEGLPGLLDRITPVLKEQQGTWSVYVENLENGQSEKFNDAQMKGAGLLKLYVMGAAYTQIQNGTIQADEKFVESIHTMIGNSDNEVANQILNQIGGIEYVNQYIKENGYEETILGDQFGDGSTTSVSDCGKFLESVYKKCEEEAGNSESENISDKMMADLRNQKKSGKICEGLGQAGGFANKTGDLDGVENEVAIVFNENGPHYIICIMSQGINKEAAPGVIQSLSSEIYNYFYTDGSGETTDPEDTDETNSEDE
;
A
#
# COMPACT_ATOMS: atom_id res chain seq x y z
N MET A 1 58.80 -8.60 -122.54
CA MET A 1 58.86 -9.56 -121.42
C MET A 1 58.60 -8.80 -120.12
N ASN A 2 57.71 -9.34 -119.29
CA ASN A 2 57.25 -8.89 -117.98
C ASN A 2 58.35 -8.35 -117.04
N THR A 3 58.01 -7.38 -116.17
CA THR A 3 57.56 -7.65 -114.78
C THR A 3 57.08 -6.36 -114.08
N GLU A 4 55.81 -6.36 -113.65
CA GLU A 4 55.29 -5.48 -112.59
C GLU A 4 55.99 -5.78 -111.26
N THR A 5 56.37 -4.74 -110.50
CA THR A 5 56.65 -4.88 -109.06
C THR A 5 55.69 -4.00 -108.26
N LYS A 6 54.62 -4.63 -107.78
CA LYS A 6 53.80 -4.18 -106.65
C LYS A 6 54.64 -4.20 -105.36
N GLY A 7 54.65 -3.10 -104.61
CA GLY A 7 55.01 -3.09 -103.19
C GLY A 7 54.75 -1.72 -102.57
N LYS A 8 54.15 -1.55 -101.39
CA LYS A 8 53.27 -2.34 -100.50
C LYS A 8 52.68 -1.28 -99.52
N PRO A 9 51.47 -1.44 -98.94
CA PRO A 9 50.76 -0.36 -98.24
C PRO A 9 51.24 -0.19 -96.78
N ILE A 10 52.51 0.18 -96.57
CA ILE A 10 53.16 0.17 -95.25
C ILE A 10 52.57 1.24 -94.29
N GLY A 11 52.25 2.44 -94.79
CA GLY A 11 51.67 3.51 -93.97
C GLY A 11 50.25 3.22 -93.46
N LYS A 12 49.42 2.52 -94.26
CA LYS A 12 48.07 2.09 -93.83
C LYS A 12 48.14 0.98 -92.79
N ILE A 13 49.10 0.07 -92.90
CA ILE A 13 49.32 -1.01 -91.93
C ILE A 13 49.78 -0.43 -90.58
N LEU A 14 50.71 0.53 -90.58
CA LEU A 14 51.13 1.24 -89.36
C LEU A 14 49.99 2.00 -88.70
N LEU A 15 49.16 2.72 -89.47
CA LEU A 15 47.99 3.42 -88.95
C LEU A 15 46.97 2.46 -88.32
N ILE A 16 46.68 1.34 -88.98
CA ILE A 16 45.79 0.29 -88.45
C ILE A 16 46.40 -0.30 -87.17
N PHE A 17 47.71 -0.53 -87.11
CA PHE A 17 48.38 -1.05 -85.93
C PHE A 17 48.30 -0.07 -84.74
N PHE A 18 48.51 1.23 -84.98
CA PHE A 18 48.34 2.27 -83.97
C PHE A 18 46.89 2.41 -83.50
N LEU A 19 45.93 2.33 -84.41
CA LEU A 19 44.50 2.34 -84.06
C LEU A 19 44.14 1.11 -83.23
N VAL A 20 44.60 -0.09 -83.61
CA VAL A 20 44.38 -1.31 -82.83
C VAL A 20 45.00 -1.17 -81.43
N LEU A 21 46.23 -0.67 -81.30
CA LEU A 21 46.85 -0.42 -80.01
C LEU A 21 46.06 0.60 -79.17
N ALA A 22 45.59 1.70 -79.78
CA ALA A 22 44.78 2.70 -79.10
C ALA A 22 43.43 2.12 -78.63
N PHE A 23 42.73 1.35 -79.47
CA PHE A 23 41.48 0.69 -79.10
C PHE A 23 41.69 -0.37 -78.01
N THR A 24 42.79 -1.14 -78.05
CA THR A 24 43.12 -2.08 -76.97
C THR A 24 43.46 -1.37 -75.66
N GLY A 25 44.19 -0.25 -75.70
CA GLY A 25 44.51 0.56 -74.54
C GLY A 25 43.27 1.18 -73.90
N ILE A 26 42.34 1.70 -74.71
CA ILE A 26 41.04 2.23 -74.25
C ILE A 26 40.18 1.11 -73.63
N GLY A 27 40.19 -0.08 -74.24
CA GLY A 27 39.47 -1.25 -73.71
C GLY A 27 39.97 -1.69 -72.33
N ILE A 28 41.30 -1.71 -72.12
CA ILE A 28 41.90 -2.02 -70.82
C ILE A 28 41.55 -0.94 -69.78
N LEU A 29 41.62 0.34 -70.16
CA LEU A 29 41.28 1.45 -69.26
C LEU A 29 39.81 1.40 -68.82
N LEU A 30 38.90 1.10 -69.75
CA LEU A 30 37.47 0.89 -69.47
C LEU A 30 37.24 -0.30 -68.53
N GLN A 31 37.94 -1.42 -68.74
CA GLN A 31 37.84 -2.58 -67.84
C GLN A 31 38.33 -2.27 -66.42
N VAL A 32 39.42 -1.53 -66.27
CA VAL A 32 39.93 -1.09 -64.95
C VAL A 32 38.92 -0.16 -64.27
N PHE A 33 38.34 0.79 -64.99
CA PHE A 33 37.34 1.72 -64.45
C PHE A 33 36.05 0.99 -64.02
N VAL A 34 35.55 0.06 -64.82
CA VAL A 34 34.38 -0.77 -64.47
C VAL A 34 34.65 -1.65 -63.24
N ARG A 35 35.87 -2.17 -63.10
CA ARG A 35 36.27 -2.98 -61.94
C ARG A 35 36.37 -2.13 -60.66
N GLN A 36 36.92 -0.92 -60.76
CA GLN A 36 36.96 0.02 -59.64
C GLN A 36 35.57 0.52 -59.24
N SER A 37 34.70 0.81 -60.21
CA SER A 37 33.34 1.27 -59.91
C SER A 37 32.52 0.17 -59.24
N THR A 38 32.63 -1.08 -59.69
CA THR A 38 31.95 -2.24 -59.08
C THR A 38 32.43 -2.51 -57.65
N ASP A 39 33.74 -2.49 -57.38
CA ASP A 39 34.29 -2.59 -56.01
C ASP A 39 33.78 -1.47 -55.08
N LEU A 40 33.64 -0.24 -55.59
CA LEU A 40 33.16 0.89 -54.82
C LEU A 40 31.69 0.74 -54.42
N THR A 41 30.85 0.24 -55.34
CA THR A 41 29.45 -0.12 -55.04
C THR A 41 29.35 -1.26 -54.03
N ALA A 42 30.11 -2.33 -54.17
CA ALA A 42 30.10 -3.47 -53.24
C ALA A 42 30.48 -3.05 -51.80
N LYS A 43 31.46 -2.15 -51.66
CA LYS A 43 31.85 -1.60 -50.36
C LYS A 43 30.74 -0.75 -49.73
N LYS A 44 30.03 0.04 -50.54
CA LYS A 44 28.93 0.90 -50.10
C LYS A 44 27.69 0.09 -49.67
N ASP A 45 27.40 -1.01 -50.36
CA ASP A 45 26.34 -1.94 -49.99
C ASP A 45 26.66 -2.66 -48.68
N SER A 46 27.92 -3.07 -48.48
CA SER A 46 28.39 -3.65 -47.22
C SER A 46 28.29 -2.67 -46.02
N GLU A 47 28.66 -1.40 -46.21
CA GLU A 47 28.50 -0.36 -45.17
C GLU A 47 27.03 -0.12 -44.80
N SER A 48 26.13 -0.11 -45.79
CA SER A 48 24.68 0.01 -45.60
C SER A 48 24.11 -1.17 -44.78
N GLU A 49 24.58 -2.38 -45.06
CA GLU A 49 24.14 -3.59 -44.37
C GLU A 49 24.62 -3.63 -42.91
N ILE A 50 25.87 -3.19 -42.66
CA ILE A 50 26.41 -3.01 -41.30
C ILE A 50 25.63 -1.95 -40.52
N GLN A 51 25.26 -0.83 -41.14
CA GLN A 51 24.45 0.21 -40.49
C GLN A 51 23.06 -0.31 -40.07
N LYS A 52 22.40 -1.10 -40.92
CA LYS A 52 21.12 -1.74 -40.55
C LYS A 52 21.28 -2.71 -39.37
N GLN A 53 22.37 -3.47 -39.31
CA GLN A 53 22.63 -4.37 -38.19
C GLN A 53 22.87 -3.59 -36.88
N ILE A 54 23.59 -2.46 -36.94
CA ILE A 54 23.79 -1.58 -35.78
C ILE A 54 22.47 -0.99 -35.30
N GLU A 55 21.63 -0.51 -36.22
CA GLU A 55 20.32 0.07 -35.87
C GLU A 55 19.38 -0.96 -35.22
N ASN A 56 19.37 -2.20 -35.72
CA ASN A 56 18.60 -3.29 -35.12
C ASN A 56 19.10 -3.65 -33.72
N LYS A 57 20.43 -3.77 -33.53
CA LYS A 57 21.01 -4.04 -32.21
C LYS A 57 20.73 -2.93 -31.20
N ASN A 58 20.75 -1.66 -31.64
CA ASN A 58 20.42 -0.54 -30.77
C ASN A 58 18.95 -0.57 -30.31
N LYS A 59 18.02 -0.99 -31.17
CA LYS A 59 16.61 -1.21 -30.78
C LYS A 59 16.45 -2.34 -29.76
N GLU A 60 17.21 -3.41 -29.92
CA GLU A 60 17.22 -4.55 -28.99
C GLU A 60 17.76 -4.14 -27.61
N ILE A 61 18.85 -3.36 -27.57
CA ILE A 61 19.42 -2.79 -26.34
C ILE A 61 18.39 -1.90 -25.61
N ALA A 62 17.71 -1.02 -26.34
CA ALA A 62 16.68 -0.16 -25.76
C ALA A 62 15.47 -0.95 -25.19
N GLY A 63 15.17 -2.13 -25.76
CA GLY A 63 14.17 -3.05 -25.22
C GLY A 63 14.62 -3.68 -23.90
N LEU A 64 15.86 -4.15 -23.84
CA LEU A 64 16.46 -4.76 -22.65
C LEU A 64 16.61 -3.76 -21.49
N GLU A 65 16.90 -2.49 -21.78
CA GLU A 65 16.97 -1.43 -20.77
C GLU A 65 15.62 -1.19 -20.08
N LYS A 66 14.53 -1.15 -20.85
CA LYS A 66 13.16 -1.02 -20.30
C LYS A 66 12.76 -2.24 -19.46
N GLU A 67 13.15 -3.43 -19.90
CA GLU A 67 12.89 -4.66 -19.15
C GLU A 67 13.68 -4.68 -17.82
N LYS A 68 14.93 -4.22 -17.85
CA LYS A 68 15.77 -4.06 -16.65
C LYS A 68 15.16 -3.05 -15.66
N GLU A 69 14.67 -1.91 -16.13
CA GLU A 69 13.97 -0.93 -15.27
C GLU A 69 12.74 -1.54 -14.60
N LYS A 70 11.93 -2.28 -15.37
CA LYS A 70 10.73 -2.96 -14.85
C LYS A 70 11.07 -4.09 -13.86
N LEU A 71 12.19 -4.78 -14.05
CA LEU A 71 12.64 -5.82 -13.14
C LEU A 71 13.20 -5.21 -11.85
N ASN A 72 13.93 -4.10 -11.95
CA ASN A 72 14.44 -3.37 -10.79
C ASN A 72 13.30 -2.79 -9.93
N SER A 73 12.24 -2.24 -10.53
CA SER A 73 11.10 -1.74 -9.76
C SER A 73 10.38 -2.87 -9.01
N LYS A 74 10.19 -4.03 -9.66
CA LYS A 74 9.65 -5.23 -9.01
C LYS A 74 10.54 -5.75 -7.88
N LEU A 75 11.85 -5.72 -8.06
CA LEU A 75 12.80 -6.16 -7.04
C LEU A 75 12.76 -5.25 -5.81
N GLN A 76 12.67 -3.92 -6.01
CA GLN A 76 12.50 -2.96 -4.91
C GLN A 76 11.18 -3.18 -4.17
N GLU A 77 10.09 -3.44 -4.88
CA GLU A 77 8.78 -3.75 -4.28
C GLU A 77 8.81 -5.04 -3.46
N GLN A 78 9.48 -6.08 -3.96
CA GLN A 78 9.67 -7.35 -3.23
C GLN A 78 10.56 -7.19 -1.99
N GLN A 79 11.63 -6.40 -2.08
CA GLN A 79 12.51 -6.12 -0.94
C GLN A 79 11.80 -5.33 0.15
N LYS A 80 10.92 -4.38 -0.23
CA LYS A 80 10.09 -3.64 0.72
C LYS A 80 9.13 -4.56 1.47
N LYS A 81 8.41 -5.43 0.75
CA LYS A 81 7.50 -6.42 1.36
C LYS A 81 8.22 -7.38 2.31
N ALA A 82 9.40 -7.87 1.92
CA ALA A 82 10.18 -8.76 2.77
C ALA A 82 10.66 -8.07 4.05
N ALA A 83 11.05 -6.80 3.99
CA ALA A 83 11.41 -6.03 5.18
C ALA A 83 10.20 -5.75 6.10
N GLU A 84 9.03 -5.48 5.52
CA GLU A 84 7.77 -5.32 6.26
C GLU A 84 7.37 -6.64 6.97
N GLU A 85 7.50 -7.80 6.30
CA GLU A 85 7.24 -9.12 6.89
C GLU A 85 8.23 -9.49 8.02
N GLU A 86 9.50 -9.09 7.87
CA GLU A 86 10.55 -9.36 8.86
C GLU A 86 10.39 -8.46 10.10
N GLN A 87 9.91 -7.22 9.91
CA GLN A 87 9.52 -6.31 10.99
C GLN A 87 8.26 -6.81 11.73
N GLN A 88 7.27 -7.33 11.01
CA GLN A 88 6.10 -7.99 11.59
C GLN A 88 6.45 -9.20 12.46
N LYS A 89 7.42 -10.02 12.04
CA LYS A 89 7.90 -11.16 12.83
C LYS A 89 8.64 -10.77 14.12
N ALA A 90 9.27 -9.59 14.16
CA ALA A 90 9.94 -9.08 15.35
C ALA A 90 8.96 -8.50 16.40
N GLN A 91 7.68 -8.35 16.02
CA GLN A 91 6.59 -7.76 16.79
C GLN A 91 5.60 -8.79 17.36
N GLU A 92 5.96 -10.07 17.40
CA GLU A 92 5.08 -11.10 17.96
C GLU A 92 5.09 -11.09 19.50
N GLY A 93 3.89 -10.88 20.06
CA GLY A 93 3.52 -11.24 21.41
C GLY A 93 3.53 -10.08 22.40
N LEU A 94 2.53 -10.09 23.28
CA LEU A 94 2.48 -9.29 24.50
C LEU A 94 2.48 -10.29 25.67
N PRO A 95 3.67 -10.68 26.19
CA PRO A 95 3.78 -11.77 27.15
C PRO A 95 2.85 -11.59 28.36
N GLY A 96 2.08 -12.63 28.68
CA GLY A 96 1.14 -12.64 29.80
C GLY A 96 -0.20 -11.94 29.54
N LEU A 97 -0.37 -11.22 28.41
CA LEU A 97 -1.63 -10.53 28.13
C LEU A 97 -2.79 -11.51 27.92
N LEU A 98 -2.58 -12.59 27.16
CA LEU A 98 -3.60 -13.62 26.95
C LEU A 98 -4.05 -14.28 28.26
N ASP A 99 -3.14 -14.43 29.23
CA ASP A 99 -3.47 -14.99 30.54
C ASP A 99 -4.41 -14.08 31.35
N ARG A 100 -4.34 -12.75 31.13
CA ARG A 100 -5.24 -11.75 31.75
C ARG A 100 -6.61 -11.70 31.09
N ILE A 101 -6.67 -11.66 29.75
CA ILE A 101 -7.94 -11.47 29.04
C ILE A 101 -8.75 -12.76 28.83
N THR A 102 -8.09 -13.93 28.75
CA THR A 102 -8.79 -15.21 28.53
C THR A 102 -9.80 -15.53 29.63
N PRO A 103 -9.51 -15.33 30.94
CA PRO A 103 -10.50 -15.50 32.00
C PRO A 103 -11.75 -14.62 31.86
N VAL A 104 -11.62 -13.38 31.38
CA VAL A 104 -12.76 -12.46 31.16
C VAL A 104 -13.68 -12.98 30.06
N LEU A 105 -13.09 -13.54 29.00
CA LEU A 105 -13.80 -14.09 27.84
C LEU A 105 -14.37 -15.49 28.10
N LYS A 106 -13.77 -16.23 29.04
CA LYS A 106 -14.23 -17.55 29.41
C LYS A 106 -15.65 -17.46 29.97
N GLU A 107 -16.53 -18.35 29.52
CA GLU A 107 -17.94 -18.43 29.92
C GLU A 107 -18.86 -17.34 29.35
N GLN A 108 -18.33 -16.37 28.59
CA GLN A 108 -19.19 -15.42 27.89
C GLN A 108 -19.95 -16.09 26.75
N GLN A 109 -21.22 -15.71 26.59
CA GLN A 109 -22.02 -16.15 25.45
C GLN A 109 -21.46 -15.57 24.16
N GLY A 110 -21.45 -16.36 23.09
CA GLY A 110 -21.08 -15.91 21.75
C GLY A 110 -19.61 -16.14 21.42
N THR A 111 -19.19 -15.58 20.29
CA THR A 111 -17.80 -15.57 19.84
C THR A 111 -17.23 -14.19 20.06
N TRP A 112 -16.02 -14.13 20.60
CA TRP A 112 -15.28 -12.90 20.88
C TRP A 112 -13.91 -12.98 20.21
N SER A 113 -13.46 -11.87 19.65
CA SER A 113 -12.14 -11.69 19.09
C SER A 113 -11.53 -10.42 19.64
N VAL A 114 -10.24 -10.45 19.95
CA VAL A 114 -9.51 -9.32 20.51
C VAL A 114 -8.17 -9.15 19.79
N TYR A 115 -7.84 -7.92 19.44
CA TYR A 115 -6.52 -7.51 18.97
C TYR A 115 -6.00 -6.41 19.89
N VAL A 116 -4.75 -6.52 20.32
CA VAL A 116 -4.05 -5.49 21.09
C VAL A 116 -2.69 -5.24 20.45
N GLU A 117 -2.30 -3.98 20.32
CA GLU A 117 -1.00 -3.58 19.78
C GLU A 117 -0.41 -2.44 20.60
N ASN A 118 0.83 -2.61 21.07
CA ASN A 118 1.63 -1.54 21.63
C ASN A 118 2.18 -0.67 20.50
N LEU A 119 1.78 0.60 20.42
CA LEU A 119 2.17 1.50 19.33
C LEU A 119 3.61 2.02 19.40
N GLU A 120 4.30 1.87 20.53
CA GLU A 120 5.69 2.30 20.68
C GLU A 120 6.68 1.32 20.05
N ASN A 121 6.43 0.02 20.20
CA ASN A 121 7.32 -1.03 19.70
C ASN A 121 6.66 -1.91 18.63
N GLY A 122 5.35 -1.74 18.41
CA GLY A 122 4.50 -2.47 17.46
C GLY A 122 4.23 -3.92 17.86
N GLN A 123 4.57 -4.35 19.07
CA GLN A 123 4.24 -5.69 19.54
C GLN A 123 2.73 -5.86 19.61
N SER A 124 2.22 -6.97 19.08
CA SER A 124 0.79 -7.25 19.07
C SER A 124 0.44 -8.65 19.56
N GLU A 125 -0.79 -8.78 20.04
CA GLU A 125 -1.35 -10.03 20.56
C GLU A 125 -2.80 -10.19 20.11
N LYS A 126 -3.21 -11.44 19.86
CA LYS A 126 -4.50 -11.76 19.24
C LYS A 126 -5.20 -12.89 19.97
N PHE A 127 -6.48 -12.69 20.26
CA PHE A 127 -7.38 -13.73 20.74
C PHE A 127 -8.42 -14.03 19.67
N ASN A 128 -8.45 -15.27 19.17
CA ASN A 128 -9.48 -15.80 18.27
C ASN A 128 -9.76 -14.90 17.06
N ASP A 129 -8.71 -14.37 16.43
CA ASP A 129 -8.83 -13.52 15.25
C ASP A 129 -9.47 -14.28 14.07
N ALA A 130 -10.51 -13.68 13.50
CA ALA A 130 -11.28 -14.24 12.41
C ALA A 130 -12.15 -13.16 11.77
N GLN A 131 -12.57 -13.40 10.53
CA GLN A 131 -13.57 -12.61 9.85
C GLN A 131 -14.94 -12.67 10.58
N MET A 132 -15.45 -11.50 10.95
CA MET A 132 -16.66 -11.27 11.72
C MET A 132 -17.50 -10.13 11.12
N LYS A 133 -18.78 -10.04 11.48
CA LYS A 133 -19.70 -8.96 11.08
C LYS A 133 -19.12 -7.62 11.53
N GLY A 134 -18.85 -6.73 10.57
CA GLY A 134 -18.13 -5.48 10.83
C GLY A 134 -19.00 -4.36 11.38
N ALA A 135 -20.30 -4.36 11.04
CA ALA A 135 -21.24 -3.32 11.47
C ALA A 135 -20.69 -1.90 11.19
N GLY A 136 -20.78 -1.01 12.18
CA GLY A 136 -20.26 0.35 12.09
C GLY A 136 -18.74 0.46 11.89
N LEU A 137 -17.95 -0.58 12.17
CA LEU A 137 -16.50 -0.55 11.94
C LEU A 137 -16.15 -0.41 10.45
N LEU A 138 -17.02 -0.86 9.54
CA LEU A 138 -16.73 -0.75 8.11
C LEU A 138 -16.68 0.69 7.60
N LYS A 139 -17.22 1.64 8.36
CA LYS A 139 -17.11 3.07 8.06
C LYS A 139 -15.65 3.56 8.12
N LEU A 140 -14.75 2.84 8.80
CA LEU A 140 -13.30 3.11 8.76
C LEU A 140 -12.77 3.02 7.32
N TYR A 141 -13.08 1.94 6.62
CA TYR A 141 -12.62 1.73 5.25
C TYR A 141 -13.30 2.69 4.27
N VAL A 142 -14.56 3.07 4.52
CA VAL A 142 -15.24 4.11 3.73
C VAL A 142 -14.57 5.47 3.92
N MET A 143 -14.22 5.84 5.15
CA MET A 143 -13.46 7.05 5.46
C MET A 143 -12.09 7.03 4.79
N GLY A 144 -11.34 5.93 4.92
CA GLY A 144 -10.04 5.74 4.26
C GLY A 144 -10.11 5.92 2.75
N ALA A 145 -11.08 5.27 2.11
CA ALA A 145 -11.32 5.38 0.67
C ALA A 145 -11.74 6.80 0.26
N ALA A 146 -12.60 7.47 1.03
CA ALA A 146 -13.07 8.83 0.74
C ALA A 146 -11.92 9.84 0.79
N TYR A 147 -11.10 9.79 1.85
CA TYR A 147 -9.91 10.63 1.94
C TYR A 147 -8.85 10.29 0.88
N THR A 148 -8.74 9.04 0.45
CA THR A 148 -7.88 8.67 -0.69
C THR A 148 -8.34 9.34 -1.99
N GLN A 149 -9.64 9.43 -2.23
CA GLN A 149 -10.18 10.17 -3.40
C GLN A 149 -9.90 11.67 -3.31
N ILE A 150 -9.96 12.24 -2.09
CA ILE A 150 -9.56 13.63 -1.84
C ILE A 150 -8.07 13.83 -2.15
N GLN A 151 -7.20 12.96 -1.60
CA GLN A 151 -5.75 13.03 -1.77
C GLN A 151 -5.35 12.96 -3.25
N ASN A 152 -6.03 12.10 -4.01
CA ASN A 152 -5.80 11.93 -5.45
C ASN A 152 -6.41 13.05 -6.30
N GLY A 153 -7.10 14.03 -5.70
CA GLY A 153 -7.79 15.11 -6.39
C GLY A 153 -8.99 14.65 -7.22
N THR A 154 -9.46 13.41 -7.03
CA THR A 154 -10.63 12.86 -7.74
C THR A 154 -11.93 13.45 -7.18
N ILE A 155 -11.97 13.67 -5.86
CA ILE A 155 -13.01 14.43 -5.18
C ILE A 155 -12.40 15.72 -4.64
N GLN A 156 -13.11 16.83 -4.83
CA GLN A 156 -12.73 18.09 -4.22
C GLN A 156 -13.06 18.03 -2.73
N ALA A 157 -12.10 18.40 -1.88
CA ALA A 157 -12.26 18.50 -0.43
C ALA A 157 -13.12 19.73 -0.05
N ASP A 158 -14.33 19.85 -0.60
CA ASP A 158 -15.23 20.88 -0.13
C ASP A 158 -15.67 20.61 1.31
N GLU A 159 -15.94 21.69 2.04
CA GLU A 159 -16.26 21.66 3.47
C GLU A 159 -17.43 20.72 3.78
N LYS A 160 -18.41 20.64 2.87
CA LYS A 160 -19.60 19.81 3.05
C LYS A 160 -19.29 18.33 2.95
N PHE A 161 -18.42 17.92 2.04
CA PHE A 161 -18.02 16.52 1.91
C PHE A 161 -17.20 16.07 3.12
N VAL A 162 -16.26 16.88 3.58
CA VAL A 162 -15.47 16.59 4.79
C VAL A 162 -16.39 16.52 6.03
N GLU A 163 -17.33 17.45 6.19
CA GLU A 163 -18.33 17.41 7.27
C GLU A 163 -19.22 16.15 7.21
N SER A 164 -19.47 15.62 6.00
CA SER A 164 -20.21 14.37 5.84
C SER A 164 -19.40 13.18 6.35
N ILE A 165 -18.09 13.14 6.11
CA ILE A 165 -17.19 12.11 6.68
C ILE A 165 -17.18 12.22 8.21
N HIS A 166 -17.04 13.44 8.72
CA HIS A 166 -17.07 13.73 10.15
C HIS A 166 -18.36 13.25 10.82
N THR A 167 -19.51 13.51 10.17
CA THR A 167 -20.83 13.04 10.61
C THR A 167 -20.94 11.52 10.54
N MET A 168 -20.49 10.89 9.46
CA MET A 168 -20.51 9.44 9.28
C MET A 168 -19.79 8.73 10.42
N ILE A 169 -18.59 9.20 10.77
CA ILE A 169 -17.77 8.58 11.82
C ILE A 169 -18.32 8.91 13.20
N GLY A 170 -18.57 10.19 13.50
CA GLY A 170 -18.96 10.64 14.83
C GLY A 170 -20.36 10.21 15.28
N ASN A 171 -21.32 10.18 14.34
CA ASN A 171 -22.69 9.72 14.62
C ASN A 171 -22.92 8.25 14.25
N SER A 172 -21.93 7.60 13.61
CA SER A 172 -22.09 6.26 13.01
C SER A 172 -23.25 6.18 12.01
N ASP A 173 -23.53 7.27 11.28
CA ASP A 173 -24.73 7.43 10.44
C ASP A 173 -24.65 6.60 9.15
N ASN A 174 -25.59 5.67 8.95
CA ASN A 174 -25.64 4.80 7.77
C ASN A 174 -26.14 5.53 6.51
N GLU A 175 -27.02 6.52 6.64
CA GLU A 175 -27.53 7.27 5.48
C GLU A 175 -26.43 8.14 4.89
N VAL A 176 -25.69 8.85 5.74
CA VAL A 176 -24.52 9.65 5.32
C VAL A 176 -23.42 8.76 4.74
N ALA A 177 -23.16 7.61 5.37
CA ALA A 177 -22.20 6.65 4.84
C ALA A 177 -22.57 6.16 3.43
N ASN A 178 -23.86 5.90 3.18
CA ASN A 178 -24.37 5.51 1.87
C ASN A 178 -24.28 6.64 0.84
N GLN A 179 -24.45 7.90 1.24
CA GLN A 179 -24.23 9.05 0.37
C GLN A 179 -22.77 9.17 -0.04
N ILE A 180 -21.84 9.04 0.92
CA ILE A 180 -20.40 9.04 0.66
C ILE A 180 -20.03 7.89 -0.28
N LEU A 181 -20.50 6.67 -0.01
CA LEU A 181 -20.29 5.51 -0.87
C LEU A 181 -20.67 5.81 -2.32
N ASN A 182 -21.86 6.37 -2.55
CA ASN A 182 -22.32 6.72 -3.90
C ASN A 182 -21.44 7.78 -4.60
N GLN A 183 -20.81 8.68 -3.83
CA GLN A 183 -19.93 9.73 -4.36
C GLN A 183 -18.51 9.22 -4.67
N ILE A 184 -18.00 8.25 -3.91
CA ILE A 184 -16.59 7.80 -4.02
C ILE A 184 -16.37 6.65 -5.01
N GLY A 185 -17.43 6.12 -5.63
CA GLY A 185 -17.36 4.98 -6.56
C GLY A 185 -18.01 3.69 -6.06
N GLY A 186 -18.78 3.77 -4.97
CA GLY A 186 -19.58 2.69 -4.43
C GLY A 186 -18.77 1.60 -3.73
N ILE A 187 -19.45 0.47 -3.49
CA ILE A 187 -18.88 -0.70 -2.81
C ILE A 187 -17.66 -1.25 -3.56
N GLU A 188 -17.66 -1.22 -4.89
CA GLU A 188 -16.57 -1.72 -5.72
C GLU A 188 -15.27 -0.95 -5.45
N TYR A 189 -15.33 0.38 -5.42
CA TYR A 189 -14.16 1.20 -5.11
C TYR A 189 -13.66 0.98 -3.67
N VAL A 190 -14.57 0.86 -2.70
CA VAL A 190 -14.15 0.60 -1.31
C VAL A 190 -13.51 -0.78 -1.16
N ASN A 191 -14.04 -1.82 -1.81
CA ASN A 191 -13.41 -3.15 -1.82
C ASN A 191 -12.06 -3.15 -2.54
N GLN A 192 -11.89 -2.31 -3.57
CA GLN A 192 -10.58 -2.10 -4.20
C GLN A 192 -9.60 -1.44 -3.21
N TYR A 193 -10.00 -0.35 -2.56
CA TYR A 193 -9.20 0.30 -1.50
C TYR A 193 -8.83 -0.70 -0.40
N ILE A 194 -9.78 -1.52 0.04
CA ILE A 194 -9.60 -2.56 1.05
C ILE A 194 -8.46 -3.50 0.67
N LYS A 195 -8.54 -4.04 -0.55
CA LYS A 195 -7.56 -4.98 -1.10
C LYS A 195 -6.19 -4.33 -1.32
N GLU A 196 -6.14 -3.12 -1.86
CA GLU A 196 -4.89 -2.41 -2.16
C GLU A 196 -4.10 -2.04 -0.90
N ASN A 197 -4.80 -1.81 0.22
CA ASN A 197 -4.17 -1.55 1.52
C ASN A 197 -3.94 -2.83 2.34
N GLY A 198 -4.28 -3.99 1.79
CA GLY A 198 -4.03 -5.30 2.39
C GLY A 198 -4.84 -5.57 3.66
N TYR A 199 -6.12 -5.16 3.68
CA TYR A 199 -7.08 -5.63 4.68
C TYR A 199 -7.71 -6.92 4.14
N GLU A 200 -7.14 -8.06 4.53
CA GLU A 200 -7.37 -9.36 3.85
C GLU A 200 -8.67 -10.05 4.27
N GLU A 201 -9.22 -9.68 5.42
CA GLU A 201 -10.41 -10.25 6.04
C GLU A 201 -11.59 -9.25 6.07
N THR A 202 -11.41 -8.06 5.50
CA THR A 202 -12.47 -7.07 5.30
C THR A 202 -13.17 -7.26 3.96
N ILE A 203 -14.50 -7.30 3.98
CA ILE A 203 -15.36 -7.30 2.78
C ILE A 203 -16.57 -6.40 3.04
N LEU A 204 -16.75 -5.38 2.20
CA LEU A 204 -17.98 -4.60 2.13
C LEU A 204 -18.94 -5.30 1.16
N GLY A 205 -19.94 -6.02 1.67
CA GLY A 205 -20.88 -6.81 0.87
C GLY A 205 -22.19 -6.07 0.58
N ASP A 206 -23.01 -5.91 1.63
CA ASP A 206 -24.33 -5.27 1.64
C ASP A 206 -24.34 -3.98 2.48
N GLN A 207 -23.31 -3.15 2.30
CA GLN A 207 -23.07 -1.91 3.07
C GLN A 207 -22.68 -2.18 4.53
N PHE A 208 -23.50 -1.82 5.51
CA PHE A 208 -23.15 -1.88 6.94
C PHE A 208 -23.98 -2.94 7.70
N GLY A 209 -24.59 -3.87 6.96
CA GLY A 209 -25.42 -4.96 7.47
C GLY A 209 -24.66 -6.27 7.67
N ASP A 210 -25.42 -7.37 7.65
CA ASP A 210 -24.93 -8.71 8.00
C ASP A 210 -24.03 -9.35 6.95
N GLY A 211 -24.13 -8.95 5.68
CA GLY A 211 -23.29 -9.44 4.59
C GLY A 211 -21.91 -8.79 4.52
N SER A 212 -21.58 -7.91 5.46
CA SER A 212 -20.35 -7.12 5.44
C SER A 212 -19.52 -7.38 6.69
N THR A 213 -18.23 -7.64 6.49
CA THR A 213 -17.37 -8.29 7.48
C THR A 213 -15.98 -7.67 7.53
N THR A 214 -15.28 -7.88 8.64
CA THR A 214 -13.89 -7.47 8.89
C THR A 214 -13.31 -8.34 10.01
N SER A 215 -12.03 -8.21 10.32
CA SER A 215 -11.42 -8.81 11.50
C SER A 215 -10.85 -7.77 12.46
N VAL A 216 -10.49 -8.23 13.67
CA VAL A 216 -9.83 -7.37 14.66
C VAL A 216 -8.45 -6.94 14.17
N SER A 217 -7.74 -7.79 13.42
CA SER A 217 -6.47 -7.46 12.78
C SER A 217 -6.59 -6.33 11.75
N ASP A 218 -7.56 -6.41 10.84
CA ASP A 218 -7.72 -5.40 9.79
C ASP A 218 -8.16 -4.05 10.36
N CYS A 219 -8.97 -4.05 11.43
CA CYS A 219 -9.35 -2.84 12.15
C CYS A 219 -8.14 -2.23 12.89
N GLY A 220 -7.33 -3.08 13.53
CA GLY A 220 -6.09 -2.66 14.19
C GLY A 220 -5.11 -2.01 13.20
N LYS A 221 -4.81 -2.70 12.09
CA LYS A 221 -3.95 -2.21 11.01
C LYS A 221 -4.42 -0.87 10.43
N PHE A 222 -5.74 -0.67 10.30
CA PHE A 222 -6.27 0.61 9.83
C PHE A 222 -5.90 1.75 10.80
N LEU A 223 -6.15 1.57 12.10
CA LEU A 223 -5.83 2.59 13.12
C LEU A 223 -4.33 2.81 13.28
N GLU A 224 -3.52 1.75 13.20
CA GLU A 224 -2.06 1.83 13.21
C GLU A 224 -1.56 2.73 12.07
N SER A 225 -2.10 2.53 10.86
CA SER A 225 -1.78 3.35 9.68
C SER A 225 -2.15 4.83 9.88
N VAL A 226 -3.31 5.11 10.49
CA VAL A 226 -3.71 6.50 10.83
C VAL A 226 -2.75 7.10 11.86
N TYR A 227 -2.47 6.37 12.93
CA TYR A 227 -1.59 6.83 14.02
C TYR A 227 -0.16 7.13 13.52
N LYS A 228 0.47 6.18 12.82
CA LYS A 228 1.85 6.33 12.35
C LYS A 228 2.00 7.51 11.37
N LYS A 229 1.03 7.71 10.47
CA LYS A 229 1.04 8.85 9.55
C LYS A 229 0.88 10.19 10.27
N CYS A 230 0.04 10.26 11.31
CA CYS A 230 -0.06 11.45 12.15
C CYS A 230 1.29 11.80 12.78
N GLU A 231 1.99 10.81 13.33
CA GLU A 231 3.30 11.01 13.94
C GLU A 231 4.37 11.42 12.92
N GLU A 232 4.39 10.79 11.73
CA GLU A 232 5.33 11.10 10.66
C GLU A 232 5.12 12.52 10.08
N GLU A 233 3.88 12.99 10.02
CA GLU A 233 3.50 14.28 9.45
C GLU A 233 3.39 15.40 10.51
N ALA A 234 3.62 15.08 11.79
CA ALA A 234 3.51 16.02 12.90
C ALA A 234 4.42 17.25 12.70
N GLY A 235 3.82 18.44 12.71
CA GLY A 235 4.54 19.70 12.52
C GLY A 235 4.83 20.07 11.06
N ASN A 236 4.37 19.28 10.08
CA ASN A 236 4.41 19.65 8.68
C ASN A 236 3.21 20.55 8.32
N SER A 237 3.44 21.87 8.28
CA SER A 237 2.40 22.86 7.97
C SER A 237 2.05 23.00 6.48
N GLU A 238 2.75 22.28 5.59
CA GLU A 238 2.62 22.47 4.14
C GLU A 238 1.63 21.50 3.46
N SER A 239 1.22 20.42 4.13
CA SER A 239 0.19 19.49 3.65
C SER A 239 -1.09 19.63 4.46
N GLU A 240 -2.26 19.61 3.79
CA GLU A 240 -3.49 19.22 4.48
C GLU A 240 -3.28 17.79 4.99
N ASN A 241 -2.94 17.65 6.27
CA ASN A 241 -2.66 16.37 6.87
C ASN A 241 -3.97 15.56 6.95
N ILE A 242 -4.12 14.63 6.00
CA ILE A 242 -5.30 13.76 5.89
C ILE A 242 -5.38 12.82 7.10
N SER A 243 -4.24 12.37 7.62
CA SER A 243 -4.22 11.51 8.81
C SER A 243 -4.72 12.27 10.04
N ASP A 244 -4.39 13.56 10.19
CA ASP A 244 -4.95 14.42 11.25
C ASP A 244 -6.46 14.56 11.13
N LYS A 245 -7.01 14.66 9.91
CA LYS A 245 -8.45 14.71 9.68
C LYS A 245 -9.12 13.38 10.06
N MET A 246 -8.56 12.25 9.65
CA MET A 246 -9.05 10.93 10.07
C MET A 246 -9.00 10.76 11.59
N MET A 247 -7.90 11.19 12.22
CA MET A 247 -7.74 11.16 13.68
C MET A 247 -8.78 12.04 14.37
N ALA A 248 -9.04 13.24 13.85
CA ALA A 248 -10.07 14.14 14.36
C ALA A 248 -11.47 13.52 14.24
N ASP A 249 -11.77 12.85 13.12
CA ASP A 249 -13.03 12.14 12.91
C ASP A 249 -13.21 11.01 13.93
N LEU A 250 -12.17 10.21 14.17
CA LEU A 250 -12.17 9.13 15.17
C LEU A 250 -12.30 9.64 16.61
N ARG A 251 -11.77 10.83 16.92
CA ARG A 251 -11.94 11.48 18.24
C ARG A 251 -13.34 12.08 18.45
N ASN A 252 -14.14 12.24 17.40
CA ASN A 252 -15.45 12.90 17.46
C ASN A 252 -16.63 11.92 17.66
N GLN A 253 -16.49 10.87 18.45
CA GLN A 253 -17.64 10.02 18.75
C GLN A 253 -18.67 10.75 19.63
N LYS A 254 -19.95 10.74 19.24
CA LYS A 254 -21.04 11.38 20.03
C LYS A 254 -21.40 10.64 21.32
N LYS A 255 -21.10 9.35 21.38
CA LYS A 255 -21.31 8.52 22.56
C LYS A 255 -19.94 8.12 23.08
N SER A 256 -19.79 8.11 24.40
CA SER A 256 -18.66 7.44 25.02
C SER A 256 -18.64 5.98 24.57
N GLY A 257 -17.46 5.50 24.16
CA GLY A 257 -17.25 4.10 23.81
C GLY A 257 -17.23 3.21 25.05
N LYS A 258 -17.56 1.92 24.91
CA LYS A 258 -17.49 0.96 26.03
C LYS A 258 -16.05 0.75 26.46
N ILE A 259 -15.11 0.82 25.51
CA ILE A 259 -13.67 0.80 25.82
C ILE A 259 -13.31 1.99 26.71
N CYS A 260 -13.72 3.22 26.34
CA CYS A 260 -13.45 4.42 27.13
C CYS A 260 -14.07 4.33 28.54
N GLU A 261 -15.29 3.82 28.65
CA GLU A 261 -15.95 3.66 29.96
C GLU A 261 -15.16 2.70 30.87
N GLY A 262 -14.52 1.68 30.31
CA GLY A 262 -13.65 0.77 31.05
C GLY A 262 -12.33 1.40 31.53
N LEU A 263 -11.91 2.55 30.99
CA LEU A 263 -10.68 3.26 31.39
C LEU A 263 -10.87 4.12 32.66
N GLY A 264 -12.09 4.29 33.16
CA GLY A 264 -12.34 4.92 34.46
C GLY A 264 -12.05 6.43 34.60
N GLN A 265 -11.67 7.13 33.51
CA GLN A 265 -11.37 8.59 33.32
C GLN A 265 -9.94 8.93 32.89
N ALA A 266 -9.05 7.97 32.69
CA ALA A 266 -7.69 8.24 32.19
C ALA A 266 -7.60 8.13 30.65
N GLY A 267 -6.87 9.07 30.03
CA GLY A 267 -6.41 8.99 28.65
C GLY A 267 -7.37 9.56 27.59
N GLY A 268 -6.79 10.19 26.57
CA GLY A 268 -7.52 10.48 25.33
C GLY A 268 -7.77 9.17 24.58
N PHE A 269 -8.82 9.14 23.74
CA PHE A 269 -9.04 8.01 22.84
C PHE A 269 -9.58 8.48 21.49
N ALA A 270 -9.38 7.65 20.47
CA ALA A 270 -9.95 7.83 19.14
C ALA A 270 -10.52 6.47 18.72
N ASN A 271 -11.82 6.38 18.45
CA ASN A 271 -12.48 5.09 18.33
C ASN A 271 -13.56 5.05 17.25
N LYS A 272 -14.00 3.83 16.95
CA LYS A 272 -15.20 3.55 16.17
C LYS A 272 -15.95 2.37 16.79
N THR A 273 -17.26 2.55 16.97
CA THR A 273 -18.17 1.48 17.40
C THR A 273 -18.88 0.80 16.23
N GLY A 274 -19.37 -0.41 16.44
CA GLY A 274 -20.21 -1.12 15.49
C GLY A 274 -21.18 -2.06 16.18
N ASP A 275 -22.48 -1.79 16.02
CA ASP A 275 -23.53 -2.53 16.72
C ASP A 275 -24.57 -3.06 15.70
N LEU A 276 -24.87 -4.36 15.76
CA LEU A 276 -26.00 -5.02 15.08
C LEU A 276 -26.70 -5.94 16.08
N ASP A 277 -27.83 -6.56 15.72
CA ASP A 277 -28.44 -7.57 16.60
C ASP A 277 -27.46 -8.73 16.89
N GLY A 278 -27.26 -9.02 18.17
CA GLY A 278 -26.28 -10.01 18.64
C GLY A 278 -24.80 -9.70 18.32
N VAL A 279 -24.44 -8.47 17.94
CA VAL A 279 -23.06 -8.05 17.60
C VAL A 279 -22.69 -6.76 18.31
N GLU A 280 -21.63 -6.76 19.10
CA GLU A 280 -21.11 -5.58 19.80
C GLU A 280 -19.62 -5.45 19.51
N ASN A 281 -19.24 -4.44 18.71
CA ASN A 281 -17.85 -4.23 18.30
C ASN A 281 -17.37 -2.84 18.66
N GLU A 282 -16.08 -2.73 18.97
CA GLU A 282 -15.41 -1.45 19.13
C GLU A 282 -13.92 -1.58 18.85
N VAL A 283 -13.36 -0.54 18.23
CA VAL A 283 -11.91 -0.40 18.05
C VAL A 283 -11.48 0.99 18.48
N ALA A 284 -10.37 1.10 19.20
CA ALA A 284 -9.83 2.35 19.69
C ALA A 284 -8.30 2.41 19.65
N ILE A 285 -7.79 3.62 19.41
CA ILE A 285 -6.46 4.04 19.86
C ILE A 285 -6.64 4.62 21.26
N VAL A 286 -5.88 4.11 22.23
CA VAL A 286 -5.82 4.64 23.59
C VAL A 286 -4.52 5.43 23.74
N PHE A 287 -4.66 6.73 23.98
CA PHE A 287 -3.55 7.62 24.31
C PHE A 287 -3.30 7.52 25.81
N ASN A 288 -2.56 6.49 26.20
CA ASN A 288 -2.22 6.22 27.59
C ASN A 288 -1.25 7.29 28.13
N GLU A 289 -1.58 7.87 29.29
CA GLU A 289 -0.72 8.85 29.97
C GLU A 289 0.31 8.19 30.90
N ASN A 290 0.06 6.95 31.32
CA ASN A 290 0.87 6.22 32.30
C ASN A 290 1.46 4.93 31.68
N GLY A 291 1.82 4.98 30.40
CA GLY A 291 2.35 3.82 29.67
C GLY A 291 2.32 4.05 28.17
N PRO A 292 2.63 3.01 27.36
CA PRO A 292 2.62 3.13 25.92
C PRO A 292 1.22 3.42 25.39
N HIS A 293 1.14 4.20 24.32
CA HIS A 293 -0.07 4.26 23.51
C HIS A 293 -0.32 2.88 22.89
N TYR A 294 -1.58 2.50 22.76
CA TYR A 294 -1.92 1.18 22.23
C TYR A 294 -3.22 1.19 21.43
N ILE A 295 -3.38 0.19 20.58
CA ILE A 295 -4.64 -0.13 19.91
C ILE A 295 -5.30 -1.29 20.62
N ILE A 296 -6.61 -1.22 20.74
CA ILE A 296 -7.48 -2.30 21.19
C ILE A 296 -8.64 -2.44 20.20
N CYS A 297 -8.85 -3.65 19.68
CA CYS A 297 -10.02 -4.01 18.89
C CYS A 297 -10.74 -5.18 19.56
N ILE A 298 -12.04 -5.03 19.81
CA ILE A 298 -12.89 -6.09 20.33
C ILE A 298 -14.06 -6.26 19.37
N MET A 299 -14.25 -7.48 18.87
CA MET A 299 -15.40 -7.85 18.05
C MET A 299 -16.14 -9.02 18.69
N SER A 300 -17.46 -9.02 18.56
CA SER A 300 -18.30 -10.05 19.17
C SER A 300 -19.52 -10.43 18.31
N GLN A 301 -19.94 -11.70 18.39
CA GLN A 301 -21.08 -12.23 17.64
C GLN A 301 -21.86 -13.28 18.44
N GLY A 302 -23.19 -13.29 18.27
CA GLY A 302 -24.06 -14.22 19.00
C GLY A 302 -24.06 -13.96 20.51
N ILE A 303 -23.82 -12.71 20.91
CA ILE A 303 -23.70 -12.28 22.30
C ILE A 303 -25.05 -11.89 22.93
N ASN A 304 -25.10 -11.86 24.25
CA ASN A 304 -26.17 -11.18 24.98
C ASN A 304 -25.93 -9.66 24.93
N LYS A 305 -26.84 -8.91 24.31
CA LYS A 305 -26.73 -7.46 24.11
C LYS A 305 -26.69 -6.62 25.39
N GLU A 306 -27.31 -7.08 26.46
CA GLU A 306 -27.32 -6.38 27.74
C GLU A 306 -25.99 -6.59 28.50
N ALA A 307 -25.37 -7.76 28.34
CA ALA A 307 -24.12 -8.10 29.03
C ALA A 307 -22.86 -7.64 28.29
N ALA A 308 -22.88 -7.60 26.95
CA ALA A 308 -21.69 -7.35 26.14
C ALA A 308 -20.94 -6.03 26.45
N PRO A 309 -21.62 -4.89 26.72
CA PRO A 309 -20.93 -3.66 27.14
C PRO A 309 -20.02 -3.86 28.37
N GLY A 310 -20.50 -4.59 29.38
CA GLY A 310 -19.72 -4.86 30.60
C GLY A 310 -18.49 -5.73 30.32
N VAL A 311 -18.60 -6.70 29.41
CA VAL A 311 -17.45 -7.52 28.99
C VAL A 311 -16.39 -6.67 28.28
N ILE A 312 -16.80 -5.76 27.39
CA ILE A 312 -15.88 -4.84 26.69
C ILE A 312 -15.19 -3.90 27.69
N GLN A 313 -15.93 -3.38 28.67
CA GLN A 313 -15.36 -2.54 29.73
C GLN A 313 -14.33 -3.31 30.57
N SER A 314 -14.63 -4.54 30.99
CA SER A 314 -13.69 -5.39 31.73
C SER A 314 -12.42 -5.69 30.93
N LEU A 315 -12.55 -6.04 29.64
CA LEU A 315 -11.38 -6.23 28.77
C LEU A 315 -10.54 -4.96 28.65
N SER A 316 -11.18 -3.81 28.47
CA SER A 316 -10.51 -2.52 28.40
C SER A 316 -9.70 -2.23 29.66
N SER A 317 -10.30 -2.47 30.84
CA SER A 317 -9.65 -2.31 32.15
C SER A 317 -8.43 -3.22 32.30
N GLU A 318 -8.57 -4.51 32.00
CA GLU A 318 -7.46 -5.49 32.08
C GLU A 318 -6.29 -5.13 31.15
N ILE A 319 -6.59 -4.68 29.93
CA ILE A 319 -5.58 -4.30 28.95
C ILE A 319 -4.92 -2.97 29.34
N TYR A 320 -5.66 -2.02 29.89
CA TYR A 320 -5.10 -0.77 30.42
C TYR A 320 -4.13 -1.06 31.57
N ASN A 321 -4.54 -1.89 32.54
CA ASN A 321 -3.71 -2.29 33.68
C ASN A 321 -2.45 -3.04 33.24
N TYR A 322 -2.53 -3.87 32.19
CA TYR A 322 -1.36 -4.54 31.62
C TYR A 322 -0.28 -3.55 31.14
N PHE A 323 -0.69 -2.43 30.54
CA PHE A 323 0.21 -1.40 30.06
C PHE A 323 0.51 -0.30 31.10
N TYR A 324 -0.08 -0.38 32.29
CA TYR A 324 0.14 0.61 33.32
C TYR A 324 1.58 0.52 33.84
N THR A 325 2.27 1.65 33.80
CA THR A 325 3.56 1.86 34.43
C THR A 325 3.40 2.95 35.48
N ASP A 326 3.88 2.70 36.69
CA ASP A 326 3.94 3.78 37.69
C ASP A 326 5.05 4.79 37.34
N GLY A 327 5.20 5.83 38.15
CA GLY A 327 6.23 6.86 37.96
C GLY A 327 7.68 6.35 38.01
N SER A 328 7.92 5.07 38.31
CA SER A 328 9.23 4.42 38.26
C SER A 328 9.56 3.79 36.89
N GLY A 329 8.56 3.66 36.01
CA GLY A 329 8.70 3.05 34.69
C GLY A 329 8.65 1.52 34.70
N GLU A 330 8.35 0.89 35.83
CA GLU A 330 8.06 -0.55 35.93
C GLU A 330 6.56 -0.80 35.72
N THR A 331 6.22 -1.90 35.04
CA THR A 331 4.82 -2.32 34.88
C THR A 331 4.27 -2.81 36.22
N THR A 332 3.27 -2.15 36.75
CA THR A 332 2.63 -2.48 38.04
C THR A 332 1.12 -2.49 37.87
N ASP A 333 0.43 -3.41 38.53
CA ASP A 333 -1.04 -3.38 38.55
C ASP A 333 -1.48 -2.15 39.36
N PRO A 334 -2.32 -1.24 38.83
CA PRO A 334 -2.70 -0.03 39.56
C PRO A 334 -3.42 -0.32 40.88
N GLU A 335 -4.07 -1.49 41.04
CA GLU A 335 -4.69 -1.90 42.30
C GLU A 335 -3.68 -2.22 43.43
N ASP A 336 -2.41 -2.47 43.11
CA ASP A 336 -1.37 -2.82 44.09
C ASP A 336 -0.73 -1.57 44.74
N THR A 337 -1.06 -0.37 44.26
CA THR A 337 -0.44 0.88 44.74
C THR A 337 -1.11 1.49 45.98
N ASP A 338 -2.26 0.97 46.42
CA ASP A 338 -3.04 1.51 47.54
C ASP A 338 -2.75 0.85 48.91
N GLU A 339 -1.93 -0.21 49.00
CA GLU A 339 -1.69 -0.90 50.29
C GLU A 339 -0.46 -0.43 51.09
N THR A 340 0.32 0.55 50.64
CA THR A 340 1.59 0.93 51.32
C THR A 340 1.65 2.32 51.95
N ASN A 341 0.52 2.90 52.36
CA ASN A 341 0.53 4.13 53.19
C ASN A 341 -0.61 4.18 54.22
N SER A 342 -0.63 3.24 55.17
CA SER A 342 -1.36 3.46 56.45
C SER A 342 -0.85 2.63 57.62
N GLU A 343 0.47 2.57 57.82
CA GLU A 343 1.05 2.23 59.12
C GLU A 343 2.22 3.17 59.41
N ASP A 344 1.91 4.37 59.90
CA ASP A 344 2.71 5.13 60.88
C ASP A 344 2.12 6.55 61.04
N GLU A 345 1.17 6.72 61.97
CA GLU A 345 1.07 7.89 62.88
C GLU A 345 0.12 7.62 64.07
#